data_AF-A0A2L2NBM4-F1
#
_entry.id   AF-A0A2L2NBM4-F1
#
_cell.length_a   1.000
_cell.length_b   1.000
_cell.length_c   1.000
_cell.angle_alpha   90.00
_cell.angle_beta   90.00
_cell.angle_gamma   90.00
#
_symmetry.space_group_name_H-M   'P 1'
#
loop_
_entity.id
_entity.type
_entity.pdbx_description
1 polymer ?
#
loop_
_entity_poly.entity_id
_entity_poly.type
_entity_poly.pdbx_seq_one_letter_code
_entity_poly.pdbx_strand_id
1 'polypeptide(L)'
;MNDNDTFVNDSDILICQAFKQILTNPPVKLEEKLSNQVRFTIATYLAQLPLEEKLDPAKMANHITEFCQQPGNEYIEESLGDVYDSLDQDGIDNLVKKTGDPGDNVDDSTEIKRMLANEGRDICQFLQGWANEELQQRNQINQNVAKVVNQKNQGNQNVPNSN
;
A
#
# COMPACT_ATOMS: atom_id res chain seq x y z
N MET A 1 -27.87 23.47 3.76
CA MET A 1 -26.58 23.26 4.43
C MET A 1 -26.04 21.98 3.81
N ASN A 2 -24.95 22.10 3.05
CA ASN A 2 -24.33 20.98 2.32
C ASN A 2 -23.29 20.35 3.25
N ASP A 3 -23.73 19.42 4.08
CA ASP A 3 -22.83 18.51 4.75
C ASP A 3 -22.63 17.34 3.79
N ASN A 4 -21.67 17.47 2.88
CA ASN A 4 -21.04 16.31 2.26
C ASN A 4 -20.21 15.64 3.37
N ASP A 5 -20.90 15.02 4.33
CA ASP A 5 -20.31 13.97 5.14
C ASP A 5 -20.03 12.85 4.15
N THR A 6 -18.80 12.83 3.63
CA THR A 6 -18.26 11.65 2.95
C THR A 6 -18.26 10.55 3.99
N PHE A 7 -19.36 9.81 4.06
CA PHE A 7 -19.51 8.67 4.93
C PHE A 7 -18.45 7.67 4.48
N VAL A 8 -17.41 7.48 5.30
CA VAL A 8 -16.40 6.46 5.06
C VAL A 8 -17.13 5.13 5.15
N ASN A 9 -17.25 4.45 4.02
CA ASN A 9 -17.91 3.15 3.97
C ASN A 9 -16.96 2.10 4.54
N ASP A 10 -17.47 1.18 5.35
CA ASP A 10 -16.68 0.07 5.89
C ASP A 10 -15.96 -0.68 4.75
N SER A 11 -16.64 -0.83 3.61
CA SER A 11 -16.06 -1.41 2.38
C SER A 11 -14.78 -0.70 1.92
N ASP A 12 -14.69 0.63 2.02
CA ASP A 12 -13.51 1.38 1.56
C ASP A 12 -12.31 1.12 2.47
N ILE A 13 -12.56 1.09 3.78
CA ILE A 13 -11.54 0.75 4.78
C ILE A 13 -11.07 -0.69 4.58
N LEU A 14 -12.01 -1.61 4.36
CA LEU A 14 -11.70 -3.02 4.11
C LEU A 14 -10.89 -3.22 2.83
N ILE A 15 -11.19 -2.51 1.74
CA ILE A 15 -10.38 -2.54 0.51
C ILE A 15 -8.95 -2.06 0.79
N CYS A 16 -8.79 -0.92 1.49
CA CYS A 16 -7.48 -0.42 1.87
C CYS A 16 -6.71 -1.42 2.74
N GLN A 17 -7.40 -2.03 3.70
CA GLN A 17 -6.82 -3.02 4.61
C GLN A 17 -6.43 -4.31 3.89
N ALA A 18 -7.28 -4.82 2.99
CA ALA A 18 -7.01 -5.99 2.19
C ALA A 18 -5.77 -5.78 1.31
N PHE A 19 -5.68 -4.60 0.68
CA PHE A 19 -4.52 -4.25 -0.12
C PHE A 19 -3.24 -4.14 0.73
N LYS A 20 -3.32 -3.54 1.92
CA LYS A 20 -2.21 -3.55 2.89
C LYS A 20 -1.76 -4.98 3.24
N GLN A 21 -2.69 -5.91 3.45
CA GLN A 21 -2.34 -7.31 3.73
C GLN A 21 -1.63 -7.96 2.55
N ILE A 22 -2.12 -7.73 1.33
CA ILE A 22 -1.48 -8.21 0.10
C ILE A 22 -0.03 -7.74 -0.01
N LEU A 23 0.25 -6.48 0.30
CA LEU A 23 1.60 -5.93 0.15
C LEU A 23 2.57 -6.42 1.23
N THR A 24 2.08 -6.66 2.44
CA THR A 24 2.87 -7.05 3.62
C THR A 24 3.08 -8.56 3.72
N ASN A 25 1.99 -9.33 3.57
CA ASN A 25 1.95 -10.78 3.70
C ASN A 25 1.11 -11.36 2.55
N PRO A 26 1.61 -11.34 1.31
CA PRO A 26 0.84 -11.81 0.17
C PRO A 26 0.47 -13.29 0.32
N PRO A 27 -0.71 -13.71 -0.16
CA PRO A 27 -1.01 -15.13 -0.35
C PRO A 27 0.08 -15.77 -1.21
N VAL A 28 0.44 -17.03 -0.93
CA VAL A 28 1.55 -17.75 -1.61
C VAL A 28 1.44 -17.68 -3.14
N LYS A 29 0.22 -17.84 -3.68
CA LYS A 29 -0.04 -17.77 -5.13
C LYS A 29 0.24 -16.38 -5.74
N LEU A 30 0.09 -15.32 -4.93
CA LEU A 30 0.35 -13.94 -5.32
C LEU A 30 1.81 -13.57 -5.11
N GLU A 31 2.47 -14.11 -4.09
CA GLU A 31 3.87 -13.83 -3.76
C GLU A 31 4.80 -14.09 -4.96
N GLU A 32 4.61 -15.21 -5.65
CA GLU A 32 5.37 -15.56 -6.86
C GLU A 32 5.17 -14.56 -8.02
N LYS A 33 4.05 -13.84 -8.03
CA LYS A 33 3.69 -12.85 -9.06
C LYS A 33 4.03 -11.41 -8.67
N LEU A 34 4.14 -11.11 -7.37
CA LEU A 34 4.56 -9.80 -6.83
C LEU A 34 6.07 -9.58 -6.94
N SER A 35 6.57 -9.64 -8.17
CA SER A 35 7.97 -9.32 -8.47
C SER A 35 8.33 -7.89 -8.08
N ASN A 36 9.63 -7.61 -7.93
CA ASN A 36 10.14 -6.25 -7.67
C ASN A 36 9.66 -5.21 -8.70
N GLN A 37 9.40 -5.63 -9.95
CA GLN A 37 8.85 -4.74 -10.96
C GLN A 37 7.39 -4.38 -10.65
N VAL A 38 6.57 -5.37 -10.28
CA VAL A 38 5.17 -5.15 -9.92
C VAL A 38 5.05 -4.29 -8.66
N ARG A 39 5.83 -4.61 -7.61
CA ARG A 39 5.90 -3.81 -6.38
C ARG A 39 6.26 -2.35 -6.67
N PHE A 40 7.25 -2.13 -7.54
CA PHE A 40 7.62 -0.78 -7.96
C PHE A 40 6.52 -0.07 -8.76
N THR A 41 5.80 -0.78 -9.63
CA THR A 41 4.66 -0.21 -10.36
C THR A 41 3.56 0.23 -9.39
N ILE A 42 3.21 -0.60 -8.41
CA ILE A 42 2.23 -0.25 -7.37
C ILE A 42 2.72 0.97 -6.58
N ALA A 43 3.97 0.94 -6.11
CA ALA A 43 4.54 2.05 -5.35
C ALA A 43 4.55 3.37 -6.13
N THR A 44 4.87 3.31 -7.43
CA THR A 44 4.85 4.48 -8.32
C THR A 44 3.43 5.02 -8.47
N TYR A 45 2.45 4.14 -8.67
CA TYR A 45 1.05 4.51 -8.80
C TYR A 45 0.53 5.21 -7.52
N LEU A 46 0.75 4.59 -6.35
CA LEU A 46 0.33 5.16 -5.05
C LEU A 46 1.02 6.49 -4.73
N ALA A 47 2.29 6.66 -5.10
CA ALA A 47 3.04 7.88 -4.85
C ALA A 47 2.58 9.06 -5.73
N GLN A 48 1.99 8.78 -6.89
CA GLN A 48 1.51 9.77 -7.85
C GLN A 48 0.10 10.30 -7.54
N LEU A 49 -0.60 9.72 -6.56
CA LEU A 49 -1.93 10.19 -6.18
C LEU A 49 -1.92 11.67 -5.74
N PRO A 50 -3.01 12.41 -5.97
CA PRO A 50 -3.19 13.76 -5.42
C PRO A 50 -3.06 13.77 -3.89
N LEU A 51 -2.50 14.85 -3.33
CA LEU A 51 -2.17 14.91 -1.90
C LEU A 51 -3.40 14.74 -1.01
N GLU A 52 -4.52 15.32 -1.43
CA GLU A 52 -5.81 15.26 -0.76
C GLU A 52 -6.43 13.86 -0.76
N GLU A 53 -6.01 12.99 -1.68
CA GLU A 53 -6.54 11.63 -1.82
C GLU A 53 -5.69 10.59 -1.11
N LYS A 54 -4.41 10.91 -0.84
CA LYS A 54 -3.44 9.99 -0.22
C LYS A 54 -3.81 9.51 1.18
N LEU A 55 -4.65 10.26 1.90
CA LEU A 55 -5.04 9.99 3.28
C LEU A 55 -6.56 9.84 3.43
N ASP A 56 -7.30 9.86 2.33
CA ASP A 56 -8.74 9.64 2.29
C ASP A 56 -9.02 8.17 1.92
N PRO A 57 -9.59 7.36 2.83
CA PRO A 57 -9.80 5.93 2.58
C PRO A 57 -10.70 5.64 1.39
N ALA A 58 -11.75 6.44 1.19
CA ALA A 58 -12.68 6.24 0.07
C ALA A 58 -11.98 6.52 -1.26
N LYS A 59 -11.20 7.59 -1.34
CA LYS A 59 -10.41 7.91 -2.55
C LYS A 59 -9.32 6.87 -2.78
N MET A 60 -8.59 6.48 -1.73
CA MET A 60 -7.56 5.45 -1.81
C MET A 60 -8.12 4.11 -2.30
N ALA A 61 -9.26 3.68 -1.75
CA ALA A 61 -9.93 2.44 -2.15
C ALA A 61 -10.34 2.46 -3.64
N ASN A 62 -10.85 3.59 -4.12
CA ASN A 62 -11.16 3.75 -5.54
C ASN A 62 -9.90 3.59 -6.42
N HIS A 63 -8.79 4.26 -6.07
CA HIS A 63 -7.52 4.13 -6.80
C HIS A 63 -6.97 2.70 -6.76
N ILE A 64 -7.04 2.03 -5.62
CA ILE A 64 -6.64 0.62 -5.50
C ILE A 64 -7.46 -0.26 -6.44
N THR A 65 -8.79 -0.07 -6.43
CA THR A 65 -9.71 -0.84 -7.27
C THR A 65 -9.43 -0.59 -8.74
N GLU A 66 -9.30 0.67 -9.15
CA GLU A 66 -8.95 1.06 -10.51
C GLU A 66 -7.62 0.45 -10.95
N PHE A 67 -6.61 0.47 -10.09
CA PHE A 67 -5.32 -0.17 -10.37
C PHE A 67 -5.47 -1.68 -10.61
N CYS A 68 -6.19 -2.38 -9.73
CA CYS A 68 -6.36 -3.83 -9.82
C CYS A 68 -7.12 -4.24 -11.09
N GLN A 69 -8.06 -3.41 -11.54
CA GLN A 69 -8.85 -3.64 -12.76
C GLN A 69 -8.09 -3.35 -14.07
N GLN A 70 -6.86 -2.82 -14.01
CA GLN A 70 -6.07 -2.60 -15.22
C GLN A 70 -5.65 -3.94 -15.85
N PRO A 71 -5.61 -4.03 -17.20
CA PRO A 71 -5.15 -5.23 -17.89
C PRO A 71 -3.76 -5.68 -17.41
N GLY A 72 -3.64 -6.96 -17.06
CA GLY A 72 -2.41 -7.54 -16.50
C GLY A 72 -2.32 -7.55 -14.98
N ASN A 73 -3.31 -7.00 -14.26
CA ASN A 73 -3.38 -7.01 -12.79
C ASN A 73 -4.48 -7.94 -12.25
N GLU A 74 -5.03 -8.84 -13.07
CA GLU A 74 -6.18 -9.69 -12.73
C GLU A 74 -5.89 -10.58 -11.50
N TYR A 75 -4.64 -11.00 -11.34
CA TYR A 75 -4.22 -11.80 -10.18
C TYR A 75 -4.17 -11.01 -8.87
N ILE A 76 -3.97 -9.68 -8.96
CA ILE A 76 -4.03 -8.77 -7.81
C ILE A 76 -5.50 -8.52 -7.46
N GLU A 77 -6.34 -8.31 -8.47
CA GLU A 77 -7.80 -8.15 -8.30
C GLU A 77 -8.43 -9.38 -7.63
N GLU A 78 -8.13 -10.59 -8.12
CA GLU A 78 -8.60 -11.85 -7.51
C GLU A 78 -8.16 -11.96 -6.04
N SER A 79 -6.89 -11.69 -5.76
CA SER A 79 -6.37 -11.76 -4.39
C SER A 79 -6.98 -10.69 -3.49
N LEU A 80 -7.27 -9.51 -4.03
CA LEU A 80 -7.92 -8.43 -3.30
C LEU A 80 -9.33 -8.84 -2.89
N GLY A 81 -10.09 -9.45 -3.81
CA GLY A 81 -11.41 -10.02 -3.52
C GLY A 81 -11.36 -11.08 -2.44
N ASP A 82 -10.46 -12.06 -2.55
CA ASP A 82 -10.33 -13.14 -1.56
C ASP A 82 -10.01 -12.63 -0.14
N VAL A 83 -9.09 -11.67 -0.04
CA VAL A 83 -8.72 -11.07 1.26
C VAL A 83 -9.83 -10.18 1.79
N TYR A 84 -10.47 -9.40 0.91
CA TYR A 84 -11.62 -8.57 1.26
C TYR A 84 -12.75 -9.43 1.84
N ASP A 85 -13.16 -10.49 1.15
CA ASP A 85 -14.26 -11.36 1.58
C ASP A 85 -13.96 -12.00 2.95
N SER A 86 -12.69 -12.37 3.20
CA SER A 86 -12.28 -12.88 4.51
C SER A 86 -12.40 -11.81 5.60
N LEU A 87 -12.03 -10.56 5.31
CA LEU A 87 -12.11 -9.47 6.27
C LEU A 87 -13.55 -9.00 6.51
N ASP A 88 -14.39 -9.01 5.48
CA ASP A 88 -15.81 -8.66 5.57
C ASP A 88 -16.57 -9.70 6.42
N GLN A 89 -16.24 -10.99 6.27
CA GLN A 89 -16.76 -12.04 7.14
C GLN A 89 -16.37 -11.85 8.62
N ASP A 90 -15.14 -11.43 8.88
CA ASP A 90 -14.68 -11.09 10.23
C ASP A 90 -15.35 -9.82 10.76
N GLY A 91 -15.79 -8.93 9.87
CA GLY A 91 -16.46 -7.67 10.17
C GLY A 91 -15.51 -6.54 10.56
N ILE A 92 -15.90 -5.31 10.19
CA ILE A 92 -15.13 -4.09 10.46
C ILE A 92 -14.89 -3.85 11.96
N ASP A 93 -15.77 -4.35 12.82
CA ASP A 93 -15.66 -4.26 14.28
C ASP A 93 -14.37 -4.91 14.81
N ASN A 94 -13.86 -5.94 14.15
CA ASN A 94 -12.60 -6.59 14.53
C ASN A 94 -11.37 -5.72 14.23
N LEU A 95 -11.51 -4.74 13.33
CA LEU A 95 -10.50 -3.71 13.09
C LEU A 95 -10.44 -2.74 14.30
N VAL A 96 -11.60 -2.36 14.84
CA VAL A 96 -11.74 -1.41 15.96
C VAL A 96 -11.44 -2.05 17.33
N LYS A 97 -11.84 -3.31 17.55
CA LYS A 97 -11.61 -4.03 18.83
C LYS A 97 -10.14 -4.25 19.16
N LYS A 98 -9.22 -4.15 18.19
CA LYS A 98 -7.78 -4.23 18.45
C LYS A 98 -7.22 -2.99 19.16
N THR A 99 -7.96 -1.88 19.23
CA THR A 99 -7.47 -0.60 19.75
C THR A 99 -8.20 -0.07 20.99
N GLY A 100 -9.31 -0.69 21.42
CA GLY A 100 -10.13 -0.23 22.56
C GLY A 100 -10.15 -1.19 23.76
N ASP A 101 -9.90 -0.65 24.96
CA ASP A 101 -10.11 -1.31 26.26
C ASP A 101 -11.63 -1.51 26.51
N PRO A 102 -12.12 -2.68 26.98
CA PRO A 102 -13.54 -2.95 27.11
C PRO A 102 -14.06 -2.35 28.43
N GLY A 103 -14.21 -1.02 28.46
CA GLY A 103 -14.56 -0.29 29.68
C GLY A 103 -15.78 0.60 29.59
N ASP A 104 -16.01 1.29 28.46
CA ASP A 104 -16.85 2.47 28.48
C ASP A 104 -17.98 2.42 27.43
N ASN A 105 -19.20 2.26 27.94
CA ASN A 105 -20.44 2.47 27.19
C ASN A 105 -20.61 3.98 26.97
N VAL A 106 -20.08 4.52 25.86
CA VAL A 106 -20.25 5.93 25.47
C VAL A 106 -20.79 5.95 24.06
N ASP A 107 -22.04 6.43 23.92
CA ASP A 107 -22.74 6.75 22.66
C ASP A 107 -22.08 6.14 21.39
N ASP A 108 -22.18 4.80 21.31
CA ASP A 108 -21.27 3.92 20.57
C ASP A 108 -21.08 4.33 19.10
N SER A 109 -22.10 4.91 18.46
CA SER A 109 -22.07 5.14 17.02
C SER A 109 -21.10 6.26 16.59
N THR A 110 -20.99 7.35 17.37
CA THR A 110 -20.14 8.49 16.98
C THR A 110 -18.66 8.19 17.26
N GLU A 111 -18.39 7.51 18.37
CA GLU A 111 -17.04 7.08 18.73
C GLU A 111 -16.50 6.01 17.77
N ILE A 112 -17.31 5.00 17.45
CA ILE A 112 -16.94 3.96 16.48
C ILE A 112 -16.63 4.59 15.11
N LYS A 113 -17.46 5.52 14.63
CA LYS A 113 -17.20 6.23 13.35
C LYS A 113 -15.87 6.98 13.37
N ARG A 114 -15.55 7.65 14.47
CA ARG A 114 -14.27 8.36 14.64
C ARG A 114 -13.09 7.37 14.64
N MET A 115 -13.22 6.24 15.34
CA MET A 115 -12.20 5.20 15.37
C MET A 115 -11.96 4.61 13.98
N LEU A 116 -13.02 4.31 13.23
CA LEU A 116 -12.94 3.82 11.86
C LEU A 116 -12.29 4.83 10.92
N ALA A 117 -12.65 6.12 11.03
CA ALA A 117 -12.03 7.17 10.22
C ALA A 117 -10.52 7.30 10.51
N ASN A 118 -10.11 7.14 11.77
CA ASN A 118 -8.70 7.13 12.15
C ASN A 118 -7.98 5.88 11.61
N GLU A 119 -8.56 4.70 11.77
CA GLU A 119 -7.98 3.46 11.27
C GLU A 119 -7.82 3.48 9.74
N GLY A 120 -8.83 3.94 9.01
CA GLY A 120 -8.74 4.13 7.56
C GLY A 120 -7.60 5.08 7.18
N ARG A 121 -7.45 6.19 7.89
CA ARG A 121 -6.34 7.13 7.68
C ARG A 121 -4.99 6.49 7.96
N ASP A 122 -4.86 5.73 9.04
CA ASP A 122 -3.62 5.07 9.43
C ASP A 122 -3.21 3.99 8.42
N ILE A 123 -4.19 3.26 7.85
CA ILE A 123 -3.95 2.34 6.73
C ILE A 123 -3.46 3.10 5.50
N CYS A 124 -4.08 4.23 5.15
CA CYS A 124 -3.64 5.05 4.03
C CYS A 124 -2.20 5.58 4.23
N GLN A 125 -1.87 6.03 5.45
CA GLN A 125 -0.51 6.43 5.82
C GLN A 125 0.47 5.28 5.65
N PHE A 126 0.10 4.07 6.08
CA PHE A 126 0.91 2.88 5.89
C PHE A 126 1.19 2.62 4.41
N LEU A 127 0.16 2.63 3.56
CA LEU A 127 0.30 2.38 2.12
C LEU A 127 1.23 3.41 1.46
N GLN A 128 1.13 4.68 1.84
CA GLN A 128 2.02 5.73 1.36
C GLN A 128 3.45 5.55 1.89
N GLY A 129 3.62 5.14 3.15
CA GLY A 129 4.92 4.81 3.73
C GLY A 129 5.60 3.67 2.97
N TRP A 130 4.88 2.57 2.77
CA TRP A 130 5.33 1.42 2.00
C TRP A 130 5.74 1.81 0.58
N ALA A 131 4.92 2.60 -0.12
CA ALA A 131 5.24 3.06 -1.48
C ALA A 131 6.54 3.88 -1.52
N ASN A 132 6.73 4.79 -0.56
CA ASN A 132 7.96 5.57 -0.46
C ASN A 132 9.19 4.70 -0.19
N GLU A 133 9.07 3.68 0.67
CA GLU A 133 10.16 2.74 0.97
C GLU A 133 10.58 1.95 -0.27
N GLU A 134 9.63 1.40 -1.02
CA GLU A 134 9.89 0.66 -2.27
C GLU A 134 10.59 1.54 -3.33
N LEU A 135 10.14 2.80 -3.48
CA LEU A 135 10.78 3.76 -4.39
C LEU A 135 12.21 4.11 -3.96
N GLN A 136 12.45 4.28 -2.65
CA GLN A 136 13.78 4.57 -2.12
C GLN A 136 14.74 3.39 -2.27
N GLN A 137 14.29 2.16 -2.01
CA GLN A 137 15.09 0.96 -2.21
C GLN A 137 15.61 0.86 -3.65
N ARG A 138 14.75 1.13 -4.64
CA ARG A 138 15.16 1.11 -6.05
C ARG A 138 16.16 2.20 -6.40
N ASN A 139 15.99 3.41 -5.86
CA ASN A 139 16.95 4.51 -6.06
C ASN A 139 18.32 4.19 -5.46
N GLN A 140 18.37 3.54 -4.30
CA GLN A 140 19.61 3.10 -3.68
C GLN A 140 20.30 1.99 -4.51
N ILE A 141 19.54 1.01 -5.01
CA ILE A 141 20.08 -0.04 -5.89
C ILE A 141 20.72 0.58 -7.14
N ASN A 142 20.01 1.50 -7.80
CA ASN A 142 20.51 2.16 -9.01
C ASN A 142 21.80 2.98 -8.75
N GLN A 143 21.86 3.68 -7.62
CA GLN A 143 23.06 4.43 -7.22
C GLN A 143 24.25 3.51 -6.91
N ASN A 144 24.01 2.36 -6.29
CA ASN A 144 25.05 1.38 -5.99
C ASN A 144 25.58 0.70 -7.27
N VAL A 145 24.70 0.36 -8.21
CA VAL A 145 25.09 -0.17 -9.53
C VAL A 145 25.93 0.84 -10.32
N ALA A 146 25.52 2.12 -10.34
CA ALA A 146 26.28 3.18 -11.01
C ALA A 146 27.68 3.38 -10.41
N LYS A 147 27.82 3.30 -9.08
CA LYS A 147 29.12 3.36 -8.40
C LYS A 147 30.02 2.17 -8.73
N VAL A 148 29.47 0.95 -8.79
CA VAL A 148 30.23 -0.27 -9.14
C VAL A 148 30.71 -0.23 -10.60
N VAL A 149 29.89 0.27 -11.53
CA VAL A 149 30.28 0.42 -12.95
C VAL A 149 31.39 1.47 -13.10
N ASN A 150 31.31 2.59 -12.38
CA ASN A 150 32.36 3.61 -12.41
C ASN A 150 33.69 3.14 -11.81
N GLN A 151 33.69 2.25 -10.81
CA GLN A 151 34.92 1.65 -10.28
C GLN A 151 35.56 0.64 -11.25
N LYS A 152 34.76 -0.17 -11.98
CA LYS A 152 35.30 -1.10 -12.99
C LYS A 152 35.96 -0.37 -14.17
N ASN A 153 35.47 0.80 -14.56
CA ASN A 153 36.04 1.58 -15.66
C ASN A 153 37.32 2.35 -15.29
N GLN A 154 37.64 2.53 -14.00
CA GLN A 154 38.89 3.14 -13.54
C GLN A 154 40.02 2.12 -13.31
N GLY A 155 39.72 0.82 -13.30
CA GLY A 155 40.69 -0.23 -12.97
C GLY A 155 41.59 -0.73 -14.11
N ASN A 156 41.44 -0.22 -15.35
CA ASN A 156 42.07 -0.84 -16.53
C ASN A 156 43.02 0.06 -17.35
N GLN A 157 43.50 1.18 -16.79
CA GLN A 157 44.37 2.12 -17.54
C GLN A 157 45.88 2.03 -17.25
N ASN A 158 46.36 1.07 -16.45
CA ASN A 158 47.81 0.93 -16.21
C ASN A 158 48.33 -0.44 -16.64
N VAL A 159 48.57 -0.60 -17.95
CA VAL A 159 49.52 -1.59 -18.45
C VAL A 159 50.69 -0.81 -19.06
N PRO A 160 51.86 -0.74 -18.42
CA PRO A 160 53.04 -0.20 -19.05
C PRO A 160 53.51 -1.21 -20.10
N ASN A 161 53.42 -0.82 -21.38
CA ASN A 161 54.04 -1.54 -22.47
C ASN A 161 55.52 -1.15 -22.52
N SER A 162 56.42 -2.08 -22.17
CA SER A 162 57.86 -1.92 -22.36
C SER A 162 58.38 -3.09 -23.19
N ASN A 163 58.75 -2.77 -24.45
CA ASN A 163 59.72 -3.53 -25.25
C ASN A 163 61.14 -3.12 -24.87
#